data_AF-A0A7R9KYC1-F1
#
_entry.id   AF-A0A7R9KYC1-F1
#
_cell.length_a   1.000
_cell.length_b   1.000
_cell.length_c   1.000
_cell.angle_alpha   90.00
_cell.angle_beta   90.00
_cell.angle_gamma   90.00
#
_symmetry.space_group_name_H-M   'P 1'
#
loop_
_entity.id
_entity.type
_entity.pdbx_description
1 polymer ?
#
loop_
_entity_poly.entity_id
_entity_poly.type
_entity_poly.pdbx_seq_one_letter_code
_entity_poly.pdbx_strand_id
1 'polypeptide(L)'
;MIEPMVELNNSVAMTTGQKCLSDGLDRFAEQFLSLFYIISPTETTRDDPYLVPDYEVALIPAIGLLLVIEQVIRFFQRKQLSRFPDLVINTGSALIFTLARVFLLSLVITIFTWLYNDYRVVDLPLHSVWTWILSLLLVEFVYYWTHRALHEFNILWAAHQFHHMAEDVNITTTIRDSIVDLVIYDIFPLPLAIIIPPPILVVHIQFSLIYQIWLHNEVIGNLGPIEYIINTPRQHRVHHGKNPYCIDKNYGALIMVWDRLFGTHQTEQDPIVFGVVSPVPKTFDSMTLQFGYYRDIWHKFNTVEGVGNKLSALFKGPGWMPGKPRLGLISDVPEPDRSLPKYSHDPYIPFWKMVYIGFHGAFVVLGFYLLADHPFIRFSPAKGLIGMFYIIFLLTAFGAIFDNRKWAPILEIMRCLVFYAFDYYLITPVHSTLGHNEYFVLSITLWTVRTAHMVSILWWLVYMIVDCVRREDRDNGSDYMMASNGEKDVESDTSSMIARNKCQNIFIIF
;
A
#
# COMPACT_ATOMS: atom_id res chain seq x y z
N MET A 1 2.02 18.61 -65.50
CA MET A 1 1.53 19.55 -64.47
C MET A 1 0.03 19.37 -64.39
N ILE A 2 -0.43 18.44 -63.55
CA ILE A 2 -1.85 18.24 -63.25
C ILE A 2 -1.91 18.12 -61.73
N GLU A 3 -2.45 19.15 -61.11
CA GLU A 3 -2.95 19.15 -59.74
C GLU A 3 -4.41 19.62 -59.82
N PRO A 4 -5.36 18.88 -59.24
CA PRO A 4 -6.59 19.47 -58.77
C PRO A 4 -6.64 19.41 -57.23
N MET A 5 -7.04 20.55 -56.67
CA MET A 5 -7.52 20.73 -55.31
C MET A 5 -8.52 19.64 -54.89
N VAL A 6 -8.23 18.93 -53.80
CA VAL A 6 -9.23 18.50 -52.80
C VAL A 6 -8.52 18.37 -51.45
N GLU A 7 -8.78 19.30 -50.54
CA GLU A 7 -9.21 18.98 -49.17
C GLU A 7 -9.57 20.29 -48.45
N LEU A 8 -10.88 20.51 -48.32
CA LEU A 8 -11.41 21.57 -47.47
C LEU A 8 -11.12 21.20 -46.02
N ASN A 9 -10.21 21.95 -45.41
CA ASN A 9 -10.00 22.02 -43.97
C ASN A 9 -11.33 22.25 -43.23
N ASN A 10 -11.81 21.22 -42.52
CA ASN A 10 -12.70 21.40 -41.38
C ASN A 10 -11.86 21.55 -40.10
N SER A 11 -11.11 22.65 -39.98
CA SER A 11 -10.47 23.02 -38.73
C SER A 11 -11.45 23.83 -37.88
N VAL A 12 -12.24 23.16 -37.06
CA VAL A 12 -12.94 23.83 -35.95
C VAL A 12 -11.85 24.27 -34.97
N ALA A 13 -11.64 25.58 -34.85
CA ALA A 13 -10.74 26.16 -33.85
C ALA A 13 -11.29 25.83 -32.45
N MET A 14 -10.74 24.80 -31.82
CA MET A 14 -11.06 24.48 -30.43
C MET A 14 -10.58 25.61 -29.52
N THR A 15 -11.44 26.04 -28.61
CA THR A 15 -11.08 27.01 -27.57
C THR A 15 -9.99 26.44 -26.65
N THR A 16 -9.22 27.29 -25.98
CA THR A 16 -8.14 26.87 -25.05
C THR A 16 -8.64 25.87 -23.98
N GLY A 17 -9.89 26.00 -23.54
CA GLY A 17 -10.52 25.06 -22.61
C GLY A 17 -10.85 23.70 -23.23
N GLN A 18 -11.31 23.66 -24.49
CA GLN A 18 -11.53 22.40 -25.23
C GLN A 18 -10.22 21.67 -25.53
N LYS A 19 -9.16 22.41 -25.83
CA LYS A 19 -7.82 21.85 -26.05
C LYS A 19 -7.23 21.27 -24.75
N CYS A 20 -7.36 21.96 -23.63
CA CYS A 20 -6.94 21.44 -22.32
C CYS A 20 -7.71 20.15 -21.94
N LEU A 21 -9.00 20.10 -22.24
CA LEU A 21 -9.83 18.91 -22.00
C LEU A 21 -9.46 17.75 -22.94
N SER A 22 -9.23 18.00 -24.24
CA SER A 22 -8.81 16.96 -25.18
C SER A 22 -7.44 16.41 -24.79
N ASP A 23 -6.48 17.29 -24.51
CA ASP A 23 -5.12 16.91 -24.10
C ASP A 23 -5.15 16.10 -22.78
N GLY A 24 -6.07 16.44 -21.86
CA GLY A 24 -6.27 15.67 -20.63
C GLY A 24 -6.89 14.28 -20.87
N LEU A 25 -7.86 14.18 -21.78
CA LEU A 25 -8.49 12.92 -22.15
C LEU A 25 -7.53 11.98 -22.89
N ASP A 26 -6.71 12.52 -23.79
CA ASP A 26 -5.71 11.76 -24.53
C ASP A 26 -4.64 11.19 -23.57
N ARG A 27 -4.13 12.02 -22.65
CA ARG A 27 -3.21 11.58 -21.60
C ARG A 27 -3.83 10.50 -20.70
N PHE A 28 -5.09 10.67 -20.32
CA PHE A 28 -5.79 9.66 -19.52
C PHE A 28 -5.94 8.34 -20.30
N ALA A 29 -6.26 8.39 -21.59
CA ALA A 29 -6.38 7.21 -22.44
C ALA A 29 -5.03 6.48 -22.57
N GLU A 30 -3.94 7.20 -22.81
CA GLU A 30 -2.58 6.64 -22.85
C GLU A 30 -2.21 5.96 -21.53
N GLN A 31 -2.46 6.63 -20.39
CA GLN A 31 -2.26 6.05 -19.06
C GLN A 31 -3.09 4.79 -18.87
N PHE A 32 -4.38 4.82 -19.24
CA PHE A 32 -5.25 3.66 -19.11
C PHE A 32 -4.79 2.47 -19.97
N LEU A 33 -4.35 2.72 -21.20
CA LEU A 33 -3.81 1.67 -22.08
C LEU A 33 -2.50 1.08 -21.53
N SER A 34 -1.71 1.89 -20.83
CA SER A 34 -0.48 1.44 -20.18
C SER A 34 -0.70 0.41 -19.06
N LEU A 35 -1.89 0.38 -18.44
CA LEU A 35 -2.30 -0.68 -17.51
C LEU A 35 -2.25 -2.07 -18.15
N PHE A 36 -2.38 -2.15 -19.48
CA PHE A 36 -2.45 -3.40 -20.23
C PHE A 36 -1.22 -3.60 -21.12
N TYR A 37 -0.12 -2.87 -20.89
CA TYR A 37 1.07 -2.90 -21.76
C TYR A 37 0.79 -2.51 -23.23
N ILE A 38 -0.32 -1.80 -23.49
CA ILE A 38 -0.69 -1.34 -24.84
C ILE A 38 -0.05 0.03 -25.07
N ILE A 39 1.24 0.02 -25.39
CA ILE A 39 2.09 1.22 -25.53
C ILE A 39 3.16 1.00 -26.60
N SER A 40 3.65 2.07 -27.22
CA SER A 40 4.72 1.95 -28.20
C SER A 40 6.10 1.83 -27.54
N PRO A 41 6.95 0.88 -27.97
CA PRO A 41 8.37 0.85 -27.59
C PRO A 41 9.08 2.18 -27.88
N THR A 42 8.72 2.87 -28.96
CA THR A 42 9.37 4.13 -29.36
C THR A 42 9.04 5.30 -28.44
N GLU A 43 7.87 5.29 -27.79
CA GLU A 43 7.42 6.36 -26.89
C GLU A 43 7.96 6.19 -25.46
N THR A 44 8.34 4.96 -25.12
CA THR A 44 8.79 4.57 -23.78
C THR A 44 10.31 4.47 -23.68
N THR A 45 11.00 4.27 -24.80
CA THR A 45 12.47 4.22 -24.83
C THR A 45 13.08 5.62 -24.68
N ARG A 46 13.98 5.77 -23.70
CA ARG A 46 14.77 6.99 -23.44
C ARG A 46 16.25 6.68 -23.54
N ASP A 47 17.05 7.66 -23.94
CA ASP A 47 18.52 7.53 -23.98
C ASP A 47 19.14 7.54 -22.58
N ASP A 48 18.58 8.35 -21.69
CA ASP A 48 19.01 8.50 -20.31
C ASP A 48 17.99 7.84 -19.37
N PRO A 49 18.41 6.89 -18.50
CA PRO A 49 17.49 6.23 -17.58
C PRO A 49 16.88 7.18 -16.54
N TYR A 50 17.53 8.30 -16.22
CA TYR A 50 16.98 9.32 -15.31
C TYR A 50 15.89 10.19 -15.96
N LEU A 51 15.73 10.10 -17.30
CA LEU A 51 14.66 10.77 -18.04
C LEU A 51 13.45 9.85 -18.30
N VAL A 52 13.49 8.61 -17.82
CA VAL A 52 12.34 7.71 -17.85
C VAL A 52 11.25 8.28 -16.92
N PRO A 53 10.04 8.55 -17.42
CA PRO A 53 8.94 9.00 -16.58
C PRO A 53 8.60 8.00 -15.47
N ASP A 54 8.10 8.50 -14.35
CA ASP A 54 7.46 7.67 -13.33
C ASP A 54 6.02 7.38 -13.76
N TYR A 55 5.85 6.27 -14.47
CA TYR A 55 4.55 5.83 -14.99
C TYR A 55 3.59 5.39 -13.88
N GLU A 56 4.11 4.97 -12.73
CA GLU A 56 3.28 4.54 -11.60
C GLU A 56 2.57 5.72 -10.94
N VAL A 57 3.29 6.82 -10.69
CA VAL A 57 2.69 8.05 -10.12
C VAL A 57 1.62 8.62 -11.04
N ALA A 58 1.83 8.54 -12.35
CA ALA A 58 0.86 8.99 -13.35
C ALA A 58 -0.48 8.21 -13.30
N LEU A 59 -0.50 7.01 -12.71
CA LEU A 59 -1.68 6.14 -12.65
C LEU A 59 -2.51 6.29 -11.37
N ILE A 60 -2.09 7.10 -10.41
CA ILE A 60 -2.86 7.36 -9.18
C ILE A 60 -4.33 7.73 -9.48
N PRO A 61 -4.65 8.61 -10.46
CA PRO A 61 -6.04 8.89 -10.82
C PRO A 61 -6.80 7.67 -11.37
N ALA A 62 -6.13 6.83 -12.16
CA ALA A 62 -6.72 5.62 -12.74
C ALA A 62 -7.03 4.59 -11.65
N ILE A 63 -6.16 4.42 -10.65
CA ILE A 63 -6.42 3.56 -9.47
C ILE A 63 -7.67 4.03 -8.74
N GLY A 64 -7.80 5.35 -8.48
CA GLY A 64 -8.98 5.93 -7.84
C GLY A 64 -10.27 5.68 -8.63
N LEU A 65 -10.22 5.83 -9.96
CA LEU A 65 -11.36 5.53 -10.83
C LEU A 65 -11.73 4.04 -10.82
N LEU A 66 -10.75 3.15 -10.94
CA LEU A 66 -10.97 1.70 -10.91
C LEU A 66 -11.58 1.27 -9.58
N LEU A 67 -11.13 1.84 -8.46
CA LEU A 67 -11.74 1.62 -7.15
C LEU A 67 -13.20 2.07 -7.13
N VAL A 68 -13.53 3.26 -7.63
CA VAL A 68 -14.93 3.74 -7.68
C VAL A 68 -15.77 2.80 -8.54
N ILE A 69 -15.28 2.39 -9.71
CA ILE A 69 -15.97 1.45 -10.60
C ILE A 69 -16.21 0.12 -9.88
N GLU A 70 -15.19 -0.45 -9.24
CA GLU A 70 -15.30 -1.70 -8.47
C GLU A 70 -16.39 -1.59 -7.39
N GLN A 71 -16.40 -0.49 -6.63
CA GLN A 71 -17.34 -0.29 -5.53
C GLN A 71 -18.79 -0.11 -6.04
N VAL A 72 -18.97 0.56 -7.18
CA VAL A 72 -20.27 0.67 -7.86
C VAL A 72 -20.74 -0.70 -8.33
N ILE A 73 -19.86 -1.50 -8.94
CA ILE A 73 -20.20 -2.87 -9.38
C ILE A 73 -20.57 -3.73 -8.17
N ARG A 74 -19.77 -3.71 -7.08
CA ARG A 74 -20.06 -4.43 -5.83
C ARG A 74 -21.42 -4.03 -5.24
N PHE A 75 -21.75 -2.74 -5.25
CA PHE A 75 -23.05 -2.24 -4.81
C PHE A 75 -24.21 -2.86 -5.62
N PHE A 76 -24.12 -2.84 -6.95
CA PHE A 76 -25.15 -3.44 -7.80
C PHE A 76 -25.20 -4.98 -7.71
N GLN A 77 -24.06 -5.64 -7.46
CA GLN A 77 -23.97 -7.06 -7.16
C GLN A 77 -24.44 -7.43 -5.75
N ARG A 78 -24.80 -6.44 -4.91
CA ARG A 78 -25.16 -6.62 -3.49
C ARG A 78 -24.05 -7.31 -2.69
N LYS A 79 -22.79 -7.11 -3.09
CA LYS A 79 -21.61 -7.55 -2.35
C LYS A 79 -21.25 -6.51 -1.29
N GLN A 80 -20.50 -6.96 -0.28
CA GLN A 80 -19.96 -6.05 0.72
C GLN A 80 -18.99 -5.06 0.06
N LEU A 81 -19.10 -3.78 0.41
CA LEU A 81 -18.16 -2.75 -0.03
C LEU A 81 -16.86 -2.83 0.79
N SER A 82 -15.75 -2.41 0.20
CA SER A 82 -14.46 -2.32 0.88
C SER A 82 -14.56 -1.50 2.18
N ARG A 83 -13.91 -1.98 3.24
CA ARG A 83 -13.96 -1.30 4.54
C ARG A 83 -13.07 -0.07 4.55
N PHE A 84 -13.58 0.99 5.16
CA PHE A 84 -12.87 2.27 5.26
C PHE A 84 -11.48 2.16 5.92
N PRO A 85 -11.27 1.43 7.05
CA PRO A 85 -9.94 1.27 7.63
C PRO A 85 -8.92 0.65 6.67
N ASP A 86 -9.33 -0.36 5.89
CA ASP A 86 -8.43 -1.04 4.95
C ASP A 86 -8.02 -0.07 3.82
N LEU A 87 -8.95 0.73 3.30
CA LEU A 87 -8.66 1.79 2.31
C LEU A 87 -7.63 2.81 2.84
N VAL A 88 -7.76 3.23 4.11
CA VAL A 88 -6.82 4.16 4.74
C VAL A 88 -5.44 3.53 4.92
N ILE A 89 -5.36 2.29 5.40
CA ILE A 89 -4.07 1.61 5.61
C ILE A 89 -3.37 1.33 4.28
N ASN A 90 -4.10 0.90 3.26
CA ASN A 90 -3.54 0.65 1.92
C ASN A 90 -3.03 1.96 1.30
N THR A 91 -3.84 3.02 1.30
CA THR A 91 -3.42 4.33 0.78
C THR A 91 -2.23 4.91 1.56
N GLY A 92 -2.21 4.73 2.88
CA GLY A 92 -1.09 5.14 3.72
C GLY A 92 0.21 4.40 3.42
N SER A 93 0.13 3.08 3.24
CA SER A 93 1.27 2.25 2.82
C SER A 93 1.80 2.71 1.45
N ALA A 94 0.93 3.00 0.50
CA ALA A 94 1.31 3.58 -0.79
C ALA A 94 2.11 4.88 -0.64
N LEU A 95 1.68 5.80 0.23
CA LEU A 95 2.41 7.05 0.47
C LEU A 95 3.81 6.81 1.07
N ILE A 96 3.92 5.86 2.01
CA ILE A 96 5.22 5.46 2.59
C ILE A 96 6.11 4.86 1.49
N PHE A 97 5.55 3.97 0.66
CA PHE A 97 6.24 3.33 -0.44
C PHE A 97 6.75 4.36 -1.45
N THR A 98 5.90 5.28 -1.92
CA THR A 98 6.31 6.34 -2.87
C THR A 98 7.40 7.23 -2.28
N LEU A 99 7.29 7.62 -1.00
CA LEU A 99 8.33 8.39 -0.33
C LEU A 99 9.65 7.63 -0.27
N ALA A 100 9.65 6.35 0.11
CA ALA A 100 10.84 5.51 0.12
C ALA A 100 11.45 5.36 -1.29
N ARG A 101 10.60 5.23 -2.32
CA ARG A 101 11.01 5.05 -3.71
C ARG A 101 11.73 6.27 -4.29
N VAL A 102 11.33 7.49 -3.93
CA VAL A 102 12.04 8.73 -4.33
C VAL A 102 13.54 8.66 -3.96
N PHE A 103 13.89 8.01 -2.85
CA PHE A 103 15.28 7.82 -2.44
C PHE A 103 15.98 6.66 -3.14
N LEU A 104 15.27 5.53 -3.25
CA LEU A 104 15.85 4.28 -3.74
C LEU A 104 16.01 4.30 -5.25
N LEU A 105 15.10 4.90 -6.00
CA LEU A 105 15.11 4.90 -7.46
C LEU A 105 16.43 5.46 -8.03
N SER A 106 16.91 6.58 -7.51
CA SER A 106 18.19 7.17 -7.96
C SER A 106 19.38 6.25 -7.70
N LEU A 107 19.40 5.58 -6.53
CA LEU A 107 20.44 4.61 -6.20
C LEU A 107 20.37 3.40 -7.13
N VAL A 108 19.17 2.86 -7.35
CA VAL A 108 18.92 1.69 -8.21
C VAL A 108 19.33 1.98 -9.66
N ILE A 109 18.91 3.10 -10.24
CA ILE A 109 19.31 3.53 -11.59
C ILE A 109 20.83 3.67 -11.68
N THR A 110 21.47 4.23 -10.65
CA THR A 110 22.94 4.37 -10.60
C THR A 110 23.61 2.99 -10.62
N ILE A 111 23.12 2.04 -9.82
CA ILE A 111 23.65 0.67 -9.79
C ILE A 111 23.42 -0.05 -11.11
N PHE A 112 22.23 0.04 -11.70
CA PHE A 112 21.94 -0.55 -13.01
C PHE A 112 22.85 0.02 -14.10
N THR A 113 23.05 1.34 -14.11
CA THR A 113 23.92 2.01 -15.08
C THR A 113 25.38 1.61 -14.89
N TRP A 114 25.84 1.53 -13.64
CA TRP A 114 27.19 1.05 -13.32
C TRP A 114 27.41 -0.39 -13.79
N LEU A 115 26.48 -1.30 -13.47
CA LEU A 115 26.54 -2.70 -13.91
C LEU A 115 26.55 -2.82 -15.44
N TYR A 116 25.69 -2.08 -16.14
CA TYR A 116 25.62 -2.11 -17.60
C TYR A 116 26.90 -1.55 -18.27
N ASN A 117 27.43 -0.45 -17.74
CA ASN A 117 28.58 0.21 -18.34
C ASN A 117 29.86 -0.62 -18.19
N ASP A 118 30.08 -1.22 -17.02
CA ASP A 118 31.33 -1.89 -16.67
C ASP A 118 31.29 -3.41 -16.88
N TYR A 119 30.10 -4.04 -16.81
CA TYR A 119 29.97 -5.50 -16.76
C TYR A 119 28.99 -6.10 -17.78
N ARG A 120 28.42 -5.31 -18.71
CA ARG A 120 27.49 -5.89 -19.69
C ARG A 120 28.13 -7.02 -20.49
N VAL A 121 27.37 -8.10 -20.68
CA VAL A 121 27.81 -9.28 -21.45
C VAL A 121 27.33 -9.25 -22.90
N VAL A 122 26.37 -8.38 -23.20
CA VAL A 122 25.79 -8.18 -24.52
C VAL A 122 25.49 -6.70 -24.72
N ASP A 123 25.59 -6.24 -25.97
CA ASP A 123 25.21 -4.89 -26.37
C ASP A 123 23.90 -4.95 -27.16
N LEU A 124 22.78 -4.75 -26.46
CA LEU A 124 21.45 -4.77 -27.08
C LEU A 124 21.11 -3.38 -27.62
N PRO A 125 20.69 -3.23 -28.89
CA PRO A 125 20.35 -1.93 -29.45
C PRO A 125 19.16 -1.30 -28.71
N LEU A 126 19.35 -0.10 -28.17
CA LEU A 126 18.37 0.60 -27.34
C LEU A 126 17.02 0.80 -28.06
N HIS A 127 17.02 1.28 -29.31
CA HIS A 127 15.78 1.56 -30.05
C HIS A 127 15.23 0.34 -30.83
N SER A 128 15.71 -0.88 -30.55
CA SER A 128 15.19 -2.08 -31.20
C SER A 128 13.95 -2.58 -30.49
N VAL A 129 12.86 -2.76 -31.25
CA VAL A 129 11.62 -3.40 -30.76
C VAL A 129 11.90 -4.80 -30.22
N TRP A 130 12.88 -5.52 -30.77
CA TRP A 130 13.26 -6.85 -30.27
C TRP A 130 13.96 -6.79 -28.91
N THR A 131 14.77 -5.77 -28.66
CA THR A 131 15.35 -5.53 -27.32
C THR A 131 14.24 -5.28 -26.31
N TRP A 132 13.25 -4.47 -26.68
CA TRP A 132 12.10 -4.17 -25.83
C TRP A 132 11.28 -5.43 -25.51
N ILE A 133 10.90 -6.23 -26.53
CA ILE A 133 10.16 -7.48 -26.33
C ILE A 133 10.96 -8.50 -25.51
N LEU A 134 12.26 -8.65 -25.78
CA LEU A 134 13.12 -9.53 -24.98
C LEU A 134 13.17 -9.07 -23.52
N SER A 135 13.25 -7.76 -23.29
CA SER A 135 13.30 -7.18 -21.96
C SER A 135 12.01 -7.44 -21.18
N LEU A 136 10.84 -7.30 -21.82
CA LEU A 136 9.56 -7.71 -21.25
C LEU A 136 9.59 -9.16 -20.75
N LEU A 137 10.01 -10.09 -21.60
CA LEU A 137 10.05 -11.51 -21.25
C LEU A 137 11.01 -11.81 -20.10
N LEU A 138 12.19 -11.19 -20.10
CA LEU A 138 13.20 -11.37 -19.06
C LEU A 138 12.80 -10.74 -17.72
N VAL A 139 12.21 -9.55 -17.74
CA VAL A 139 11.71 -8.89 -16.53
C VAL A 139 10.56 -9.70 -15.92
N GLU A 140 9.61 -10.17 -16.71
CA GLU A 140 8.52 -11.03 -16.23
C GLU A 140 9.02 -12.37 -15.70
N PHE A 141 10.07 -12.93 -16.30
CA PHE A 141 10.72 -14.14 -15.80
C PHE A 141 11.38 -13.90 -14.43
N VAL A 142 12.13 -12.80 -14.27
CA VAL A 142 12.74 -12.45 -12.98
C VAL A 142 11.68 -12.10 -11.94
N TYR A 143 10.60 -11.40 -12.34
CA TYR A 143 9.46 -11.14 -11.46
C TYR A 143 8.88 -12.45 -10.92
N TYR A 144 8.58 -13.43 -11.78
CA TYR A 144 8.07 -14.75 -11.37
C TYR A 144 8.94 -15.39 -10.28
N TRP A 145 10.26 -15.39 -10.46
CA TRP A 145 11.19 -15.98 -9.47
C TRP A 145 11.31 -15.14 -8.20
N THR A 146 11.25 -13.82 -8.31
CA THR A 146 11.25 -12.91 -7.16
C THR A 146 10.01 -13.15 -6.31
N HIS A 147 8.85 -13.18 -6.95
CA HIS A 147 7.57 -13.39 -6.29
C HIS A 147 7.47 -14.78 -5.68
N ARG A 148 7.92 -15.82 -6.39
CA ARG A 148 8.05 -17.16 -5.83
C ARG A 148 8.97 -17.20 -4.61
N ALA A 149 10.10 -16.50 -4.65
CA ALA A 149 11.01 -16.43 -3.50
C ALA A 149 10.38 -15.72 -2.30
N LEU A 150 9.61 -14.65 -2.54
CA LEU A 150 8.84 -13.95 -1.51
C LEU A 150 7.84 -14.86 -0.79
N HIS A 151 7.29 -15.88 -1.43
CA HIS A 151 6.40 -16.86 -0.79
C HIS A 151 7.15 -18.05 -0.17
N GLU A 152 8.20 -18.54 -0.82
CA GLU A 152 8.85 -19.79 -0.47
C GLU A 152 10.01 -19.67 0.54
N PHE A 153 10.46 -18.45 0.86
CA PHE A 153 11.46 -18.16 1.89
C PHE A 153 10.84 -17.37 3.04
N ASN A 154 10.82 -17.92 4.25
CA ASN A 154 10.11 -17.33 5.40
C ASN A 154 10.54 -15.88 5.71
N ILE A 155 11.82 -15.56 5.58
CA ILE A 155 12.32 -14.18 5.78
C ILE A 155 11.85 -13.20 4.71
N LEU A 156 11.69 -13.65 3.46
CA LEU A 156 11.17 -12.80 2.38
C LEU A 156 9.64 -12.69 2.46
N TRP A 157 8.97 -13.77 2.89
CA TRP A 157 7.55 -13.77 3.21
C TRP A 157 7.19 -12.75 4.29
N ALA A 158 8.09 -12.47 5.22
CA ALA A 158 7.87 -11.43 6.22
C ALA A 158 7.65 -10.03 5.61
N ALA A 159 8.28 -9.74 4.46
CA ALA A 159 8.01 -8.52 3.70
C ALA A 159 6.65 -8.63 3.01
N HIS A 160 6.45 -9.71 2.26
CA HIS A 160 5.32 -9.85 1.35
C HIS A 160 3.99 -10.20 2.02
N GLN A 161 3.99 -10.78 3.23
CA GLN A 161 2.76 -11.15 3.93
C GLN A 161 1.86 -9.94 4.19
N PHE A 162 2.45 -8.74 4.31
CA PHE A 162 1.67 -7.52 4.49
C PHE A 162 0.73 -7.29 3.31
N HIS A 163 1.15 -7.61 2.08
CA HIS A 163 0.30 -7.58 0.89
C HIS A 163 -0.83 -8.62 0.99
N HIS A 164 -0.49 -9.87 1.34
CA HIS A 164 -1.43 -11.00 1.43
C HIS A 164 -2.36 -11.00 2.64
N MET A 165 -2.10 -10.20 3.66
CA MET A 165 -2.93 -10.21 4.87
C MET A 165 -4.29 -9.55 4.68
N ALA A 166 -4.56 -8.92 3.54
CA ALA A 166 -5.86 -8.36 3.22
C ALA A 166 -6.94 -9.46 3.19
N GLU A 167 -7.91 -9.37 4.10
CA GLU A 167 -9.07 -10.28 4.14
C GLU A 167 -10.18 -9.89 3.15
N ASP A 168 -9.99 -8.75 2.46
CA ASP A 168 -10.79 -8.27 1.33
C ASP A 168 -9.86 -7.83 0.20
N VAL A 169 -9.85 -8.56 -0.92
CA VAL A 169 -9.05 -8.19 -2.10
C VAL A 169 -9.86 -7.25 -2.96
N ASN A 170 -9.37 -6.02 -3.11
CA ASN A 170 -9.98 -4.96 -3.93
C ASN A 170 -8.87 -4.13 -4.57
N ILE A 171 -9.23 -3.15 -5.41
CA ILE A 171 -8.24 -2.40 -6.21
C ILE A 171 -7.16 -1.75 -5.32
N THR A 172 -7.47 -1.34 -4.09
CA THR A 172 -6.46 -0.76 -3.18
C THR A 172 -5.50 -1.79 -2.59
N THR A 173 -5.78 -3.09 -2.68
CA THR A 173 -4.81 -4.14 -2.29
C THR A 173 -3.55 -4.06 -3.14
N THR A 174 -3.63 -3.53 -4.38
CA THR A 174 -2.44 -3.36 -5.24
C THR A 174 -1.43 -2.35 -4.73
N ILE A 175 -1.82 -1.47 -3.81
CA ILE A 175 -0.94 -0.44 -3.23
C ILE A 175 -0.68 -0.72 -1.73
N ARG A 176 -0.91 -1.96 -1.32
CA ARG A 176 -0.66 -2.46 0.04
C ARG A 176 0.67 -3.20 0.04
N ASP A 177 1.77 -2.45 0.00
CA ASP A 177 3.11 -3.01 -0.06
C ASP A 177 3.94 -2.62 1.15
N SER A 178 4.83 -3.52 1.58
CA SER A 178 5.79 -3.20 2.63
C SER A 178 6.95 -2.40 2.06
N ILE A 179 7.61 -1.59 2.89
CA ILE A 179 8.86 -0.91 2.50
C ILE A 179 9.95 -1.94 2.11
N VAL A 180 9.89 -3.14 2.69
CA VAL A 180 10.87 -4.19 2.43
C VAL A 180 10.62 -4.84 1.05
N ASP A 181 9.36 -4.97 0.63
CA ASP A 181 9.03 -5.46 -0.73
C ASP A 181 9.66 -4.56 -1.80
N LEU A 182 9.57 -3.23 -1.64
CA LEU A 182 10.21 -2.27 -2.55
C LEU A 182 11.69 -2.60 -2.78
N VAL A 183 12.44 -2.77 -1.69
CA VAL A 183 13.88 -3.08 -1.75
C VAL A 183 14.13 -4.43 -2.41
N ILE A 184 13.29 -5.44 -2.16
CA ILE A 184 13.44 -6.77 -2.75
C ILE A 184 13.20 -6.73 -4.27
N TYR A 185 12.12 -6.07 -4.71
CA TYR A 185 11.80 -5.92 -6.13
C TYR A 185 12.81 -5.06 -6.89
N ASP A 186 13.56 -4.18 -6.23
CA ASP A 186 14.66 -3.41 -6.83
C ASP A 186 15.97 -4.22 -6.93
N ILE A 187 16.23 -5.14 -5.98
CA ILE A 187 17.48 -5.93 -5.92
C ILE A 187 17.45 -7.13 -6.87
N PHE A 188 16.35 -7.87 -6.93
CA PHE A 188 16.29 -9.10 -7.72
C PHE A 188 16.51 -8.91 -9.24
N PRO A 189 16.13 -7.77 -9.86
CA PRO A 189 16.46 -7.45 -11.24
C PRO A 189 17.92 -7.10 -11.53
N LEU A 190 18.80 -6.96 -10.53
CA LEU A 190 20.22 -6.62 -10.74
C LEU A 190 20.95 -7.49 -11.78
N PRO A 191 20.73 -8.82 -11.86
CA PRO A 191 21.34 -9.64 -12.91
C PRO A 191 20.90 -9.27 -14.33
N LEU A 192 19.73 -8.65 -14.50
CA LEU A 192 19.29 -8.15 -15.81
C LEU A 192 20.03 -6.89 -16.23
N ALA A 193 20.59 -6.12 -15.30
CA ALA A 193 21.30 -4.88 -15.61
C ALA A 193 22.61 -5.09 -16.38
N ILE A 194 23.16 -6.32 -16.43
CA ILE A 194 24.31 -6.65 -17.30
C ILE A 194 23.88 -7.14 -18.69
N ILE A 195 22.58 -7.20 -18.98
CA ILE A 195 22.01 -7.68 -20.25
C ILE A 195 21.17 -6.58 -20.91
N ILE A 196 20.28 -5.95 -20.15
CA ILE A 196 19.26 -5.03 -20.64
C ILE A 196 19.74 -3.58 -20.45
N PRO A 197 19.63 -2.70 -21.47
CA PRO A 197 19.90 -1.28 -21.30
C PRO A 197 19.08 -0.67 -20.14
N PRO A 198 19.71 0.07 -19.21
CA PRO A 198 19.04 0.58 -18.02
C PRO A 198 17.71 1.33 -18.26
N PRO A 199 17.57 2.19 -19.30
CA PRO A 199 16.30 2.86 -19.56
C PRO A 199 15.15 1.88 -19.83
N ILE A 200 15.41 0.81 -20.60
CA ILE A 200 14.42 -0.22 -20.93
C ILE A 200 14.10 -1.07 -19.69
N LEU A 201 15.12 -1.41 -18.88
CA LEU A 201 14.93 -2.18 -17.65
C LEU A 201 14.00 -1.44 -16.67
N VAL A 202 14.24 -0.16 -16.42
CA VAL A 202 13.41 0.68 -15.55
C VAL A 202 11.97 0.75 -16.06
N VAL A 203 11.78 0.91 -17.37
CA VAL A 203 10.45 0.94 -18.01
C VAL A 203 9.68 -0.37 -17.75
N HIS A 204 10.29 -1.53 -17.98
CA HIS A 204 9.60 -2.81 -17.81
C HIS A 204 9.33 -3.18 -16.35
N ILE A 205 10.21 -2.80 -15.41
CA ILE A 205 9.93 -2.97 -13.98
C ILE A 205 8.66 -2.20 -13.60
N GLN A 206 8.55 -0.94 -14.01
CA GLN A 206 7.36 -0.13 -13.76
C GLN A 206 6.11 -0.75 -14.39
N PHE A 207 6.17 -1.12 -15.67
CA PHE A 207 4.99 -1.67 -16.34
C PHE A 207 4.55 -3.03 -15.78
N SER A 208 5.49 -3.84 -15.28
CA SER A 208 5.16 -5.08 -14.58
C SER A 208 4.33 -4.83 -13.32
N LEU A 209 4.68 -3.79 -12.54
CA LEU A 209 3.91 -3.37 -11.35
C LEU A 209 2.56 -2.77 -11.74
N ILE A 210 2.56 -1.89 -12.75
CA ILE A 210 1.35 -1.22 -13.28
C ILE A 210 0.30 -2.22 -13.75
N TYR A 211 0.72 -3.28 -14.44
CA TYR A 211 -0.20 -4.32 -14.89
C TYR A 211 -0.95 -4.99 -13.74
N GLN A 212 -0.35 -5.07 -12.55
CA GLN A 212 -0.96 -5.75 -11.41
C GLN A 212 -2.09 -4.95 -10.75
N ILE A 213 -2.21 -3.65 -11.04
CA ILE A 213 -3.24 -2.77 -10.48
C ILE A 213 -4.64 -3.35 -10.67
N TRP A 214 -4.96 -3.76 -11.89
CA TRP A 214 -6.30 -4.25 -12.21
C TRP A 214 -6.53 -5.70 -11.76
N LEU A 215 -5.49 -6.45 -11.39
CA LEU A 215 -5.60 -7.85 -10.98
C LEU A 215 -6.31 -8.01 -9.62
N HIS A 216 -6.21 -7.01 -8.75
CA HIS A 216 -6.75 -7.08 -7.39
C HIS A 216 -8.23 -6.72 -7.36
N ASN A 217 -9.11 -7.65 -7.77
CA ASN A 217 -10.54 -7.47 -7.60
C ASN A 217 -11.33 -8.78 -7.59
N GLU A 218 -12.52 -8.71 -7.01
CA GLU A 218 -13.50 -9.82 -6.95
C GLU A 218 -14.64 -9.69 -7.97
N VAL A 219 -14.58 -8.71 -8.87
CA VAL A 219 -15.69 -8.40 -9.79
C VAL A 219 -15.51 -9.03 -11.17
N ILE A 220 -14.26 -9.19 -11.64
CA ILE A 220 -13.94 -9.78 -12.93
C ILE A 220 -13.86 -11.31 -12.82
N GLY A 221 -14.66 -11.99 -13.64
CA GLY A 221 -14.75 -13.45 -13.70
C GLY A 221 -13.73 -14.07 -14.66
N ASN A 222 -14.14 -15.19 -15.30
CA ASN A 222 -13.33 -15.92 -16.27
C ASN A 222 -13.19 -15.14 -17.59
N LEU A 223 -11.95 -14.89 -18.04
CA LEU A 223 -11.64 -14.22 -19.31
C LEU A 223 -11.28 -15.20 -20.44
N GLY A 224 -11.50 -16.49 -20.24
CA GLY A 224 -11.38 -17.52 -21.27
C GLY A 224 -9.92 -17.78 -21.69
N PRO A 225 -9.64 -17.96 -23.00
CA PRO A 225 -8.32 -18.38 -23.46
C PRO A 225 -7.15 -17.44 -23.13
N ILE A 226 -7.44 -16.18 -22.79
CA ILE A 226 -6.38 -15.22 -22.45
C ILE A 226 -5.66 -15.59 -21.14
N GLU A 227 -6.37 -16.26 -20.21
CA GLU A 227 -5.84 -16.77 -18.92
C GLU A 227 -4.74 -17.85 -19.10
N TYR A 228 -4.54 -18.34 -20.33
CA TYR A 228 -3.42 -19.23 -20.63
C TYR A 228 -2.09 -18.49 -20.72
N ILE A 229 -2.12 -17.22 -21.13
CA ILE A 229 -0.93 -16.43 -21.44
C ILE A 229 -0.72 -15.33 -20.41
N ILE A 230 -1.77 -14.57 -20.11
CA ILE A 230 -1.69 -13.43 -19.21
C ILE A 230 -2.38 -13.70 -17.87
N ASN A 231 -1.93 -13.04 -16.81
CA ASN A 231 -2.57 -13.12 -15.50
C ASN A 231 -3.86 -12.31 -15.52
N THR A 232 -4.88 -12.79 -14.83
CA THR A 232 -6.18 -12.14 -14.72
C THR A 232 -6.59 -12.07 -13.26
N PRO A 233 -7.55 -11.21 -12.90
CA PRO A 233 -8.05 -11.11 -11.52
C PRO A 233 -8.47 -12.45 -10.95
N ARG A 234 -9.03 -13.34 -11.77
CA ARG A 234 -9.41 -14.68 -11.37
C ARG A 234 -8.22 -15.54 -10.94
N GLN A 235 -7.13 -15.50 -11.70
CA GLN A 235 -5.91 -16.26 -11.38
C GLN A 235 -5.18 -15.65 -10.19
N HIS A 236 -5.18 -14.31 -10.10
CA HIS A 236 -4.56 -13.59 -8.99
C HIS A 236 -5.33 -13.72 -7.67
N ARG A 237 -6.66 -13.89 -7.69
CA ARG A 237 -7.42 -14.23 -6.48
C ARG A 237 -6.97 -15.56 -5.88
N VAL A 238 -6.71 -16.57 -6.72
CA VAL A 238 -6.18 -17.86 -6.24
C VAL A 238 -4.86 -17.63 -5.51
N HIS A 239 -3.98 -16.81 -6.07
CA HIS A 239 -2.72 -16.46 -5.44
C HIS A 239 -2.89 -15.81 -4.05
N HIS A 240 -3.89 -14.95 -3.90
CA HIS A 240 -4.24 -14.31 -2.62
C HIS A 240 -5.01 -15.21 -1.63
N GLY A 241 -5.42 -16.41 -2.04
CA GLY A 241 -6.23 -17.30 -1.22
C GLY A 241 -5.43 -18.04 -0.15
N LYS A 242 -6.02 -18.19 1.04
CA LYS A 242 -5.47 -19.05 2.11
C LYS A 242 -6.03 -20.47 2.12
N ASN A 243 -6.91 -20.82 1.17
CA ASN A 243 -7.36 -22.19 1.00
C ASN A 243 -6.16 -23.11 0.70
N PRO A 244 -6.15 -24.38 1.16
CA PRO A 244 -5.01 -25.28 0.93
C PRO A 244 -4.59 -25.42 -0.55
N TYR A 245 -5.55 -25.40 -1.49
CA TYR A 245 -5.24 -25.50 -2.93
C TYR A 245 -4.65 -24.20 -3.52
N CYS A 246 -4.78 -23.07 -2.82
CA CYS A 246 -4.28 -21.75 -3.23
C CYS A 246 -2.83 -21.51 -2.82
N ILE A 247 -2.33 -22.25 -1.83
CA ILE A 247 -0.99 -22.03 -1.25
C ILE A 247 0.10 -22.29 -2.29
N ASP A 248 1.02 -21.33 -2.41
CA ASP A 248 2.19 -21.38 -3.28
C ASP A 248 1.83 -21.57 -4.77
N LYS A 249 0.85 -20.79 -5.26
CA LYS A 249 0.34 -20.83 -6.65
C LYS A 249 0.33 -19.46 -7.33
N ASN A 250 0.41 -19.48 -8.67
CA ASN A 250 0.19 -18.32 -9.55
C ASN A 250 1.07 -17.10 -9.23
N TYR A 251 2.38 -17.19 -9.42
CA TYR A 251 3.34 -16.13 -9.08
C TYR A 251 3.55 -15.07 -10.18
N GLY A 252 3.14 -15.30 -11.42
CA GLY A 252 3.36 -14.37 -12.52
C GLY A 252 2.64 -13.03 -12.35
N ALA A 253 3.29 -11.91 -12.69
CA ALA A 253 2.66 -10.59 -12.73
C ALA A 253 1.75 -10.44 -13.96
N LEU A 254 2.34 -10.29 -15.15
CA LEU A 254 1.65 -10.26 -16.42
C LEU A 254 1.62 -11.63 -17.07
N ILE A 255 2.73 -12.37 -17.09
CA ILE A 255 2.86 -13.61 -17.88
C ILE A 255 2.63 -14.87 -17.02
N MET A 256 1.57 -15.63 -17.33
CA MET A 256 1.22 -16.89 -16.66
C MET A 256 1.93 -18.12 -17.23
N VAL A 257 2.65 -17.96 -18.34
CA VAL A 257 3.41 -19.04 -18.98
C VAL A 257 4.44 -19.64 -18.01
N TRP A 258 5.07 -18.82 -17.18
CA TRP A 258 6.06 -19.27 -16.20
C TRP A 258 5.45 -20.18 -15.15
N ASP A 259 4.27 -19.83 -14.61
CA ASP A 259 3.55 -20.70 -13.68
C ASP A 259 3.20 -22.06 -14.26
N ARG A 260 2.86 -22.10 -15.55
CA ARG A 260 2.56 -23.36 -16.25
C ARG A 260 3.83 -24.17 -16.46
N LEU A 261 4.92 -23.53 -16.88
CA LEU A 261 6.20 -24.17 -17.13
C LEU A 261 6.81 -24.77 -15.86
N PHE A 262 6.69 -24.07 -14.73
CA PHE A 262 7.27 -24.48 -13.45
C PHE A 262 6.27 -25.17 -12.50
N GLY A 263 5.06 -25.47 -12.97
CA GLY A 263 4.08 -26.28 -12.24
C GLY A 263 3.42 -25.60 -11.03
N THR A 264 3.37 -24.26 -11.01
CA THR A 264 2.75 -23.45 -9.96
C THR A 264 1.40 -22.88 -10.36
N HIS A 265 0.95 -23.13 -11.60
CA HIS A 265 -0.37 -22.70 -12.06
C HIS A 265 -1.52 -23.44 -11.36
N GLN A 266 -2.53 -22.69 -10.94
CA GLN A 266 -3.76 -23.19 -10.33
C GLN A 266 -4.96 -22.37 -10.79
N THR A 267 -6.06 -23.04 -11.14
CA THR A 267 -7.33 -22.37 -11.45
C THR A 267 -8.20 -22.24 -10.20
N GLU A 268 -9.06 -21.22 -10.17
CA GLU A 268 -10.07 -21.08 -9.11
C GLU A 268 -11.04 -22.27 -9.16
N GLN A 269 -11.15 -23.01 -8.06
CA GLN A 269 -11.98 -24.22 -7.90
C GLN A 269 -13.16 -23.98 -6.95
N ASP A 270 -12.87 -23.44 -5.77
CA ASP A 270 -13.83 -23.19 -4.70
C ASP A 270 -13.89 -21.70 -4.36
N PRO A 271 -14.95 -21.24 -3.66
CA PRO A 271 -14.96 -19.90 -3.08
C PRO A 271 -13.70 -19.65 -2.22
N ILE A 272 -12.95 -18.63 -2.62
CA ILE A 272 -11.68 -18.26 -2.02
C ILE A 272 -11.93 -17.49 -0.72
N VAL A 273 -11.16 -17.82 0.31
CA VAL A 273 -11.04 -17.01 1.52
C VAL A 273 -9.67 -16.35 1.50
N PHE A 274 -9.63 -15.04 1.68
CA PHE A 274 -8.41 -14.24 1.65
C PHE A 274 -7.77 -14.08 3.04
N GLY A 275 -6.60 -13.44 3.06
CA GLY A 275 -5.74 -13.27 4.23
C GLY A 275 -4.62 -14.31 4.26
N VAL A 276 -3.92 -14.38 5.38
CA VAL A 276 -2.82 -15.32 5.58
C VAL A 276 -3.24 -16.51 6.44
N VAL A 277 -2.54 -17.64 6.29
CA VAL A 277 -2.74 -18.87 7.11
C VAL A 277 -2.31 -18.62 8.57
N SER A 278 -1.23 -17.86 8.75
CA SER A 278 -0.75 -17.45 10.07
C SER A 278 -1.75 -16.50 10.74
N PRO A 279 -1.82 -16.45 12.08
CA PRO A 279 -2.71 -15.53 12.78
C PRO A 279 -2.46 -14.07 12.36
N VAL A 280 -3.47 -13.43 11.79
CA VAL A 280 -3.42 -11.99 11.45
C VAL A 280 -3.38 -11.18 12.75
N PRO A 281 -2.48 -10.18 12.87
CA PRO A 281 -2.50 -9.26 14.01
C PRO A 281 -3.85 -8.54 14.11
N LYS A 282 -4.47 -8.57 15.30
CA LYS A 282 -5.75 -7.90 15.57
C LYS A 282 -5.56 -6.41 15.84
N THR A 283 -5.14 -5.66 14.81
CA THR A 283 -4.84 -4.23 14.90
C THR A 283 -4.86 -3.56 13.53
N PHE A 284 -5.09 -2.25 13.50
CA PHE A 284 -4.85 -1.40 12.34
C PHE A 284 -3.53 -0.62 12.41
N ASP A 285 -2.64 -0.90 13.38
CA ASP A 285 -1.33 -0.25 13.43
C ASP A 285 -0.44 -0.71 12.27
N SER A 286 -0.14 0.21 11.34
CA SER A 286 0.62 -0.08 10.12
C SER A 286 2.00 -0.70 10.40
N MET A 287 2.69 -0.28 11.46
CA MET A 287 4.01 -0.80 11.80
C MET A 287 3.94 -2.26 12.28
N THR A 288 2.96 -2.57 13.13
CA THR A 288 2.71 -3.95 13.56
C THR A 288 2.30 -4.84 12.38
N LEU A 289 1.48 -4.33 11.46
CA LEU A 289 1.06 -5.09 10.28
C LEU A 289 2.24 -5.38 9.33
N GLN A 290 3.13 -4.42 9.11
CA GLN A 290 4.30 -4.58 8.24
C GLN A 290 5.40 -5.45 8.87
N PHE A 291 5.74 -5.21 10.14
CA PHE A 291 6.92 -5.82 10.77
C PHE A 291 6.61 -6.92 11.78
N GLY A 292 5.34 -7.11 12.15
CA GLY A 292 4.93 -8.04 13.20
C GLY A 292 5.36 -9.49 12.94
N TYR A 293 5.35 -9.93 11.68
CA TYR A 293 5.71 -11.30 11.32
C TYR A 293 7.20 -11.62 11.56
N TYR A 294 8.10 -10.64 11.51
CA TYR A 294 9.52 -10.86 11.86
C TYR A 294 9.70 -11.32 13.31
N ARG A 295 8.81 -10.90 14.21
CA ARG A 295 8.78 -11.38 15.59
C ARG A 295 8.44 -12.87 15.62
N ASP A 296 7.53 -13.34 14.78
CA ASP A 296 7.13 -14.75 14.73
C ASP A 296 8.27 -15.62 14.17
N ILE A 297 9.00 -15.10 13.17
CA ILE A 297 10.24 -15.73 12.70
C ILE A 297 11.27 -15.81 13.83
N TRP A 298 11.46 -14.73 14.58
CA TRP A 298 12.40 -14.70 15.70
C TRP A 298 12.01 -15.69 16.80
N HIS A 299 10.73 -15.81 17.12
CA HIS A 299 10.23 -16.83 18.03
C HIS A 299 10.51 -18.23 17.50
N LYS A 300 10.18 -18.52 16.24
CA LYS A 300 10.47 -19.81 15.58
C LYS A 300 11.96 -20.14 15.58
N PHE A 301 12.82 -19.16 15.31
CA PHE A 301 14.28 -19.29 15.33
C PHE A 301 14.82 -19.66 16.72
N ASN A 302 14.18 -19.15 17.78
CA ASN A 302 14.59 -19.43 19.16
C ASN A 302 14.00 -20.73 19.72
N THR A 303 12.88 -21.21 19.20
CA THR A 303 12.26 -22.47 19.64
C THR A 303 12.89 -23.71 19.01
N VAL A 304 13.42 -23.61 17.79
CA VAL A 304 14.08 -24.74 17.14
C VAL A 304 15.53 -24.92 17.59
N GLU A 305 15.90 -26.17 17.88
CA GLU A 305 17.25 -26.53 18.31
C GLU A 305 18.17 -26.84 17.12
N GLY A 306 19.45 -26.44 17.23
CA GLY A 306 20.49 -26.70 16.24
C GLY A 306 20.62 -25.62 15.15
N VAL A 307 21.85 -25.35 14.73
CA VAL A 307 22.18 -24.27 13.75
C VAL A 307 21.49 -24.51 12.41
N GLY A 308 21.41 -25.74 11.92
CA GLY A 308 20.74 -26.07 10.65
C GLY A 308 19.23 -25.81 10.68
N ASN A 309 18.57 -26.07 11.81
CA ASN A 309 17.14 -25.77 11.99
C ASN A 309 16.90 -24.28 12.16
N LYS A 310 17.81 -23.57 12.85
CA LYS A 310 17.79 -22.11 12.96
C LYS A 310 17.87 -21.44 11.58
N LEU A 311 18.82 -21.85 10.73
CA LEU A 311 18.89 -21.38 9.34
C LEU A 311 17.63 -21.77 8.54
N SER A 312 17.12 -22.98 8.75
CA SER A 312 15.89 -23.44 8.11
C SER A 312 14.66 -22.60 8.52
N ALA A 313 14.58 -22.11 9.76
CA ALA A 313 13.50 -21.22 10.20
C ALA A 313 13.49 -19.88 9.45
N LEU A 314 14.63 -19.44 8.91
CA LEU A 314 14.76 -18.21 8.11
C LEU A 314 14.53 -18.46 6.62
N PHE A 315 15.14 -19.52 6.07
CA PHE A 315 15.26 -19.71 4.62
C PHE A 315 14.39 -20.82 4.03
N LYS A 316 13.73 -21.65 4.84
CA LYS A 316 12.68 -22.55 4.34
C LYS A 316 11.33 -21.85 4.38
N GLY A 317 10.29 -22.47 3.83
CA GLY A 317 8.96 -21.85 3.72
C GLY A 317 8.31 -21.57 5.07
N PRO A 318 7.30 -20.68 5.12
CA PRO A 318 6.58 -20.33 6.35
C PRO A 318 6.07 -21.55 7.14
N GLY A 319 5.54 -22.56 6.43
CA GLY A 319 5.02 -23.81 7.00
C GLY A 319 6.08 -24.82 7.47
N TRP A 320 7.37 -24.58 7.26
CA TRP A 320 8.43 -25.53 7.62
C TRP A 320 8.58 -25.71 9.14
N MET A 321 8.78 -26.94 9.60
CA MET A 321 9.21 -27.28 10.98
C MET A 321 10.23 -28.43 10.91
N PRO A 322 11.04 -28.67 11.97
CA PRO A 322 11.95 -29.83 12.00
C PRO A 322 11.23 -31.14 11.64
N GLY A 323 11.80 -31.88 10.69
CA GLY A 323 11.20 -33.11 10.14
C GLY A 323 10.20 -32.93 8.99
N LYS A 324 9.77 -31.70 8.66
CA LYS A 324 8.88 -31.42 7.52
C LYS A 324 9.63 -31.06 6.23
N PRO A 325 9.02 -31.23 5.03
CA PRO A 325 9.57 -30.79 3.75
C PRO A 325 9.80 -29.28 3.70
N ARG A 326 10.58 -28.81 2.70
CA ARG A 326 11.04 -27.40 2.61
C ARG A 326 9.94 -26.35 2.78
N LEU A 327 8.74 -26.58 2.25
CA LEU A 327 7.63 -25.62 2.31
C LEU A 327 6.62 -25.94 3.43
N GLY A 328 6.86 -26.99 4.22
CA GLY A 328 5.84 -27.58 5.10
C GLY A 328 5.03 -28.64 4.36
N LEU A 329 3.91 -29.06 4.97
CA LEU A 329 2.94 -29.96 4.35
C LEU A 329 1.64 -29.19 4.11
N ILE A 330 1.07 -29.31 2.91
CA ILE A 330 -0.23 -28.70 2.60
C ILE A 330 -1.34 -29.28 3.50
N SER A 331 -1.21 -30.53 3.95
CA SER A 331 -2.13 -31.15 4.92
C SER A 331 -2.13 -30.46 6.29
N ASP A 332 -1.13 -29.64 6.60
CA ASP A 332 -1.11 -28.83 7.83
C ASP A 332 -1.87 -27.51 7.68
N VAL A 333 -2.21 -27.11 6.46
CA VAL A 333 -2.95 -25.88 6.20
C VAL A 333 -4.43 -26.15 6.52
N PRO A 334 -5.02 -25.46 7.50
CA PRO A 334 -6.41 -25.67 7.85
C PRO A 334 -7.33 -25.22 6.72
N GLU A 335 -8.40 -25.96 6.48
CA GLU A 335 -9.48 -25.50 5.62
C GLU A 335 -10.14 -24.24 6.24
N PRO A 336 -10.34 -23.17 5.48
CA PRO A 336 -10.99 -21.97 5.99
C PRO A 336 -12.41 -22.26 6.47
N ASP A 337 -12.70 -21.93 7.74
CA ASP A 337 -14.05 -22.00 8.28
C ASP A 337 -14.91 -20.83 7.76
N ARG A 338 -15.78 -21.13 6.80
CA ARG A 338 -16.68 -20.17 6.15
C ARG A 338 -17.83 -19.70 7.05
N SER A 339 -18.01 -20.31 8.22
CA SER A 339 -19.00 -19.85 9.21
C SER A 339 -18.48 -18.67 10.04
N LEU A 340 -17.16 -18.47 10.07
CA LEU A 340 -16.56 -17.34 10.77
C LEU A 340 -16.80 -16.02 10.01
N PRO A 341 -16.80 -14.88 10.72
CA PRO A 341 -16.81 -13.58 10.08
C PRO A 341 -15.66 -13.44 9.08
N LYS A 342 -15.92 -12.75 7.96
CA LYS A 342 -14.91 -12.48 6.91
C LYS A 342 -13.63 -11.85 7.46
N TYR A 343 -13.77 -10.94 8.44
CA TYR A 343 -12.66 -10.19 9.01
C TYR A 343 -12.31 -10.71 10.41
N SER A 344 -11.03 -10.96 10.63
CA SER A 344 -10.46 -11.36 11.92
C SER A 344 -10.44 -10.24 12.96
N HIS A 345 -10.46 -8.97 12.51
CA HIS A 345 -10.48 -7.76 13.35
C HIS A 345 -11.40 -6.70 12.74
N ASP A 346 -12.56 -6.48 13.37
CA ASP A 346 -13.60 -5.54 12.91
C ASP A 346 -14.22 -4.77 14.09
N PRO A 347 -13.44 -3.88 14.76
CA PRO A 347 -13.97 -3.07 15.84
C PRO A 347 -15.01 -2.06 15.32
N TYR A 348 -16.05 -1.82 16.13
CA TYR A 348 -17.02 -0.76 15.82
C TYR A 348 -16.34 0.63 15.88
N ILE A 349 -16.44 1.37 14.78
CA ILE A 349 -15.91 2.73 14.64
C ILE A 349 -17.08 3.68 14.40
N PRO A 350 -17.35 4.63 15.31
CA PRO A 350 -18.36 5.66 15.09
C PRO A 350 -18.12 6.45 13.81
N PHE A 351 -19.21 6.79 13.10
CA PHE A 351 -19.16 7.51 11.82
C PHE A 351 -18.32 8.80 11.86
N TRP A 352 -18.41 9.57 12.95
CA TRP A 352 -17.61 10.81 13.10
C TRP A 352 -16.11 10.55 13.09
N LYS A 353 -15.62 9.41 13.62
CA LYS A 353 -14.20 9.04 13.58
C LYS A 353 -13.78 8.71 12.14
N MET A 354 -14.66 8.07 11.37
CA MET A 354 -14.41 7.79 9.96
C MET A 354 -14.31 9.09 9.15
N VAL A 355 -15.26 10.02 9.35
CA VAL A 355 -15.24 11.34 8.71
C VAL A 355 -13.97 12.11 9.11
N TYR A 356 -13.61 12.11 10.39
CA TYR A 356 -12.41 12.74 10.91
C TYR A 356 -11.14 12.22 10.22
N ILE A 357 -10.95 10.89 10.22
CA ILE A 357 -9.80 10.25 9.60
C ILE A 357 -9.78 10.49 8.09
N GLY A 358 -10.93 10.39 7.42
CA GLY A 358 -11.05 10.63 5.99
C GLY A 358 -10.66 12.06 5.62
N PHE A 359 -11.08 13.04 6.42
CA PHE A 359 -10.73 14.44 6.24
C PHE A 359 -9.23 14.70 6.43
N HIS A 360 -8.62 14.20 7.51
CA HIS A 360 -7.18 14.35 7.72
C HIS A 360 -6.34 13.58 6.71
N GLY A 361 -6.75 12.37 6.34
CA GLY A 361 -6.10 11.57 5.31
C GLY A 361 -6.14 12.24 3.94
N ALA A 362 -7.27 12.83 3.56
CA ALA A 362 -7.40 13.56 2.29
C ALA A 362 -6.45 14.76 2.20
N PHE A 363 -6.23 15.50 3.30
CA PHE A 363 -5.25 16.59 3.31
C PHE A 363 -3.82 16.11 3.13
N VAL A 364 -3.47 14.96 3.70
CA VAL A 364 -2.13 14.40 3.55
C VAL A 364 -1.91 13.93 2.11
N VAL A 365 -2.88 13.27 1.50
CA VAL A 365 -2.83 12.87 0.08
C VAL A 365 -2.74 14.11 -0.82
N LEU A 366 -3.58 15.12 -0.59
CA LEU A 366 -3.55 16.37 -1.35
C LEU A 366 -2.22 17.10 -1.18
N GLY A 367 -1.71 17.21 0.05
CA GLY A 367 -0.41 17.80 0.33
C GLY A 367 0.71 17.06 -0.40
N PHE A 368 0.70 15.73 -0.36
CA PHE A 368 1.66 14.91 -1.10
C PHE A 368 1.59 15.15 -2.62
N TYR A 369 0.39 15.17 -3.20
CA TYR A 369 0.19 15.44 -4.63
C TYR A 369 0.71 16.83 -5.03
N LEU A 370 0.36 17.87 -4.27
CA LEU A 370 0.84 19.24 -4.51
C LEU A 370 2.37 19.35 -4.38
N LEU A 371 2.97 18.60 -3.46
CA LEU A 371 4.43 18.55 -3.31
C LEU A 371 5.10 17.81 -4.48
N ALA A 372 4.49 16.75 -5.00
CA ALA A 372 5.03 15.95 -6.11
C ALA A 372 4.97 16.70 -7.46
N ASP A 373 3.90 17.48 -7.70
CA ASP A 373 3.67 18.20 -8.97
C ASP A 373 4.47 19.53 -9.05
N HIS A 374 5.15 19.93 -7.98
CA HIS A 374 5.93 21.17 -7.93
C HIS A 374 7.44 20.92 -7.94
N PRO A 375 8.09 20.89 -9.13
CA PRO A 375 9.53 20.60 -9.28
C PRO A 375 10.46 21.61 -8.60
N PHE A 376 9.93 22.75 -8.14
CA PHE A 376 10.67 23.78 -7.41
C PHE A 376 10.92 23.43 -5.94
N ILE A 377 10.20 22.46 -5.38
CA ILE A 377 10.47 21.96 -4.03
C ILE A 377 11.60 20.95 -4.15
N ARG A 378 12.84 21.45 -4.14
CA ARG A 378 14.02 20.61 -3.95
C ARG A 378 13.92 19.93 -2.59
N PHE A 379 13.38 18.72 -2.55
CA PHE A 379 13.40 17.88 -1.37
C PHE A 379 14.85 17.45 -1.15
N SER A 380 15.47 17.98 -0.10
CA SER A 380 16.67 17.33 0.41
C SER A 380 16.28 15.95 0.92
N PRO A 381 17.19 14.97 0.90
CA PRO A 381 16.88 13.66 1.41
C PRO A 381 16.34 13.65 2.85
N ALA A 382 16.86 14.56 3.69
CA ALA A 382 16.37 14.74 5.05
C ALA A 382 14.87 15.10 5.11
N LYS A 383 14.38 15.96 4.20
CA LYS A 383 12.97 16.39 4.18
C LYS A 383 12.03 15.23 3.83
N GLY A 384 12.38 14.38 2.87
CA GLY A 384 11.54 13.23 2.53
C GLY A 384 11.55 12.16 3.62
N LEU A 385 12.66 11.95 4.34
CA LEU A 385 12.71 11.05 5.49
C LEU A 385 11.79 11.55 6.62
N ILE A 386 11.82 12.85 6.90
CA ILE A 386 10.90 13.48 7.86
C ILE A 386 9.43 13.28 7.41
N GLY A 387 9.16 13.45 6.10
CA GLY A 387 7.88 13.10 5.47
C GLY A 387 7.43 11.68 5.77
N MET A 388 8.30 10.71 5.51
CA MET A 388 8.02 9.29 5.72
C MET A 388 7.71 8.99 7.19
N PHE A 389 8.50 9.53 8.13
CA PHE A 389 8.22 9.38 9.57
C PHE A 389 6.89 10.01 9.98
N TYR A 390 6.53 11.16 9.40
CA TYR A 390 5.23 11.78 9.66
C TYR A 390 4.06 10.91 9.15
N ILE A 391 4.16 10.33 7.95
CA ILE A 391 3.12 9.41 7.43
C ILE A 391 3.01 8.16 8.31
N ILE A 392 4.13 7.56 8.72
CA ILE A 392 4.12 6.43 9.66
C ILE A 392 3.41 6.83 10.96
N PHE A 393 3.74 7.98 11.53
CA PHE A 393 3.11 8.47 12.76
C PHE A 393 1.61 8.71 12.60
N LEU A 394 1.19 9.28 11.47
CA LEU A 394 -0.21 9.44 11.10
C LEU A 394 -0.95 8.10 11.05
N LEU A 395 -0.38 7.08 10.40
CA LEU A 395 -1.01 5.77 10.29
C LEU A 395 -1.07 5.03 11.62
N THR A 396 -0.05 5.17 12.48
CA THR A 396 -0.11 4.64 13.84
C THR A 396 -1.19 5.34 14.67
N ALA A 397 -1.36 6.66 14.54
CA ALA A 397 -2.43 7.40 15.20
C ALA A 397 -3.82 6.97 14.70
N PHE A 398 -4.02 6.87 13.38
CA PHE A 398 -5.26 6.37 12.80
C PHE A 398 -5.56 4.93 13.20
N GLY A 399 -4.55 4.05 13.16
CA GLY A 399 -4.64 2.67 13.61
C GLY A 399 -5.08 2.57 15.07
N ALA A 400 -4.54 3.42 15.94
CA ALA A 400 -4.95 3.49 17.34
C ALA A 400 -6.41 3.95 17.52
N ILE A 401 -6.86 4.91 16.71
CA ILE A 401 -8.26 5.39 16.70
C ILE A 401 -9.20 4.29 16.22
N PHE A 402 -8.86 3.57 15.15
CA PHE A 402 -9.63 2.45 14.63
C PHE A 402 -9.70 1.29 15.63
N ASP A 403 -8.60 0.99 16.30
CA ASP A 403 -8.51 -0.03 17.37
C ASP A 403 -9.20 0.39 18.68
N ASN A 404 -9.76 1.61 18.77
CA ASN A 404 -10.31 2.19 19.99
C ASN A 404 -9.33 2.11 21.19
N ARG A 405 -8.03 2.32 20.95
CA ARG A 405 -7.01 2.30 22.01
C ARG A 405 -7.25 3.44 23.01
N LYS A 406 -7.06 3.17 24.30
CA LYS A 406 -7.22 4.18 25.37
C LYS A 406 -6.29 5.38 25.21
N TRP A 407 -5.12 5.18 24.62
CA TRP A 407 -4.10 6.21 24.38
C TRP A 407 -4.21 6.88 23.00
N ALA A 408 -5.17 6.48 22.15
CA ALA A 408 -5.34 7.06 20.82
C ALA A 408 -5.53 8.59 20.81
N PRO A 409 -6.33 9.20 21.73
CA PRO A 409 -6.47 10.65 21.78
C PRO A 409 -5.15 11.39 22.05
N ILE A 410 -4.31 10.85 22.95
CA ILE A 410 -3.01 11.44 23.28
C ILE A 410 -2.10 11.41 22.04
N LEU A 411 -2.07 10.26 21.35
CA LEU A 411 -1.27 10.12 20.14
C LEU A 411 -1.72 11.09 19.04
N GLU A 412 -3.03 11.30 18.91
CA GLU A 412 -3.60 12.19 17.90
C GLU A 412 -3.32 13.68 18.18
N ILE A 413 -3.34 14.09 19.46
CA ILE A 413 -2.88 15.41 19.89
C ILE A 413 -1.41 15.60 19.53
N MET A 414 -0.56 14.61 19.86
CA MET A 414 0.86 14.64 19.52
C MET A 414 1.08 14.72 18.02
N ARG A 415 0.32 13.95 17.22
CA ARG A 415 0.34 14.01 15.75
C ARG A 415 0.04 15.40 15.21
N CYS A 416 -0.99 16.04 15.75
CA CYS A 416 -1.34 17.40 15.37
C CYS A 416 -0.26 18.42 15.77
N LEU A 417 0.39 18.25 16.93
CA LEU A 417 1.51 19.11 17.33
C LEU A 417 2.74 18.92 16.44
N VAL A 418 3.09 17.67 16.11
CA VAL A 418 4.19 17.35 15.19
C VAL A 418 3.92 17.90 13.79
N PHE A 419 2.65 17.93 13.35
CA PHE A 419 2.29 18.58 12.08
C PHE A 419 2.73 20.04 12.02
N TYR A 420 2.61 20.83 13.08
CA TYR A 420 3.07 22.23 13.06
C TYR A 420 4.59 22.35 12.97
N ALA A 421 5.33 21.47 13.65
CA ALA A 421 6.79 21.42 13.51
C ALA A 421 7.20 21.05 12.07
N PHE A 422 6.49 20.08 11.50
CA PHE A 422 6.67 19.62 10.12
C PHE A 422 6.37 20.71 9.09
N ASP A 423 5.21 21.36 9.20
CA ASP A 423 4.75 22.45 8.35
C ASP A 423 5.72 23.65 8.40
N TYR A 424 6.17 24.05 9.60
CA TYR A 424 7.17 25.11 9.76
C TYR A 424 8.48 24.79 9.03
N TYR A 425 9.01 23.58 9.19
CA TYR A 425 10.32 23.19 8.66
C TYR A 425 10.32 22.89 7.14
N LEU A 426 9.23 22.33 6.61
CA LEU A 426 9.18 21.92 5.20
C LEU A 426 8.65 22.98 4.25
N ILE A 427 7.69 23.82 4.69
CA ILE A 427 6.85 24.61 3.79
C ILE A 427 7.32 26.09 3.67
N THR A 428 8.32 26.53 4.44
CA THR A 428 8.88 27.89 4.30
C THR A 428 10.24 27.91 3.55
N PRO A 429 10.49 28.81 2.57
CA PRO A 429 9.59 29.76 1.89
C PRO A 429 9.42 29.43 0.38
N VAL A 430 8.25 28.90 -0.02
CA VAL A 430 7.85 28.77 -1.45
C VAL A 430 7.39 30.13 -2.03
N HIS A 431 7.67 31.24 -1.34
CA HIS A 431 7.14 32.57 -1.63
C HIS A 431 7.72 33.24 -2.88
N SER A 432 8.88 32.81 -3.38
CA SER A 432 9.63 33.57 -4.41
C SER A 432 9.47 33.08 -5.85
N THR A 433 8.75 31.99 -6.10
CA THR A 433 8.72 31.34 -7.45
C THR A 433 7.33 31.02 -8.00
N LEU A 434 6.27 31.16 -7.20
CA LEU A 434 4.89 30.87 -7.63
C LEU A 434 4.19 32.11 -8.19
N GLY A 435 3.31 31.91 -9.17
CA GLY A 435 2.37 32.93 -9.62
C GLY A 435 1.33 33.27 -8.53
N HIS A 436 0.63 34.40 -8.70
CA HIS A 436 -0.30 34.92 -7.69
C HIS A 436 -1.46 33.96 -7.37
N ASN A 437 -1.95 33.22 -8.37
CA ASN A 437 -3.08 32.30 -8.19
C ASN A 437 -2.65 31.02 -7.47
N GLU A 438 -1.52 30.45 -7.86
CA GLU A 438 -0.93 29.26 -7.25
C GLU A 438 -0.55 29.55 -5.80
N TYR A 439 0.02 30.73 -5.55
CA TYR A 439 0.32 31.19 -4.20
C TYR A 439 -0.93 31.33 -3.32
N PHE A 440 -2.00 31.91 -3.86
CA PHE A 440 -3.26 32.08 -3.12
C PHE A 440 -3.89 30.74 -2.76
N VAL A 441 -3.97 29.81 -3.71
CA VAL A 441 -4.52 28.45 -3.48
C VAL A 441 -3.68 27.68 -2.47
N LEU A 442 -2.35 27.72 -2.59
CA LEU A 442 -1.43 27.09 -1.64
C LEU A 442 -1.61 27.68 -0.24
N SER A 443 -1.66 29.01 -0.13
CA SER A 443 -1.82 29.71 1.15
C SER A 443 -3.14 29.33 1.84
N ILE A 444 -4.27 29.39 1.13
CA ILE A 444 -5.58 28.97 1.69
C ILE A 444 -5.52 27.52 2.14
N THR A 445 -4.98 26.62 1.32
CA THR A 445 -4.86 25.20 1.65
C THR A 445 -4.07 25.02 2.94
N LEU A 446 -2.91 25.67 3.07
CA LEU A 446 -2.09 25.59 4.28
C LEU A 446 -2.80 26.13 5.52
N TRP A 447 -3.47 27.28 5.42
CA TRP A 447 -4.24 27.82 6.53
C TRP A 447 -5.40 26.91 6.93
N THR A 448 -6.13 26.34 5.97
CA THR A 448 -7.19 25.37 6.24
C THR A 448 -6.64 24.14 6.96
N VAL A 449 -5.52 23.58 6.50
CA VAL A 449 -4.89 22.40 7.12
C VAL A 449 -4.40 22.75 8.54
N ARG A 450 -3.76 23.90 8.74
CA ARG A 450 -3.34 24.38 10.07
C ARG A 450 -4.53 24.53 11.00
N THR A 451 -5.62 25.17 10.56
CA THR A 451 -6.82 25.34 11.39
C THR A 451 -7.44 23.98 11.75
N ALA A 452 -7.50 23.03 10.81
CA ALA A 452 -8.02 21.69 11.05
C ALA A 452 -7.23 20.95 12.15
N HIS A 453 -5.90 21.02 12.14
CA HIS A 453 -5.06 20.43 13.18
C HIS A 453 -5.22 21.14 14.53
N MET A 454 -5.43 22.46 14.55
CA MET A 454 -5.69 23.21 15.80
C MET A 454 -7.01 22.77 16.45
N VAL A 455 -8.06 22.72 15.64
CA VAL A 455 -9.40 22.29 16.07
C VAL A 455 -9.36 20.84 16.55
N SER A 456 -8.56 19.99 15.89
CA SER A 456 -8.35 18.61 16.31
C SER A 456 -7.74 18.47 17.69
N ILE A 457 -6.70 19.27 18.00
CA ILE A 457 -6.08 19.27 19.33
C ILE A 457 -7.14 19.56 20.40
N LEU A 458 -7.91 20.63 20.21
CA LEU A 458 -8.99 21.01 21.13
C LEU A 458 -10.08 19.93 21.22
N TRP A 459 -10.48 19.36 20.10
CA TRP A 459 -11.50 18.32 20.03
C TRP A 459 -11.09 17.08 20.83
N TRP A 460 -9.87 16.57 20.62
CA TRP A 460 -9.39 15.38 21.30
C TRP A 460 -9.10 15.61 22.79
N LEU A 461 -8.69 16.83 23.17
CA LEU A 461 -8.61 17.23 24.58
C LEU A 461 -9.98 17.18 25.27
N VAL A 462 -11.00 17.79 24.66
CA VAL A 462 -12.38 17.75 25.18
C VAL A 462 -12.90 16.31 25.21
N TYR A 463 -12.64 15.53 24.16
CA TYR A 463 -13.04 14.12 24.09
C TYR A 463 -12.44 13.31 25.24
N MET A 464 -11.15 13.51 25.57
CA MET A 464 -10.51 12.84 26.71
C MET A 464 -11.15 13.20 28.04
N ILE A 465 -11.45 14.49 28.26
CA ILE A 465 -12.09 14.98 29.49
C ILE A 465 -13.48 14.34 29.64
N VAL A 466 -14.30 14.40 28.58
CA VAL A 466 -15.65 13.83 28.58
C VAL A 466 -15.62 12.31 28.76
N ASP A 467 -14.69 11.60 28.13
CA ASP A 467 -14.57 10.15 28.28
C ASP A 467 -14.10 9.73 29.68
N CYS A 468 -13.19 10.49 30.32
CA CYS A 468 -12.82 10.29 31.72
C CYS A 468 -14.05 10.45 32.64
N VAL A 469 -14.82 11.55 32.49
CA VAL A 469 -16.04 11.78 33.30
C VAL A 469 -17.07 10.65 33.09
N ARG A 470 -17.33 10.24 31.84
CA ARG A 470 -18.27 9.14 31.53
C ARG A 470 -17.82 7.78 32.05
N ARG A 471 -16.52 7.56 32.27
CA ARG A 471 -16.02 6.33 32.88
C ARG A 471 -16.22 6.35 34.38
N GLU A 472 -15.92 7.49 35.02
CA GLU A 472 -16.19 7.69 36.44
C GLU A 472 -17.67 7.50 36.78
N ASP A 473 -18.59 8.05 35.96
CA ASP A 473 -20.04 7.84 36.14
C ASP A 473 -20.46 6.37 35.98
N ARG A 474 -19.84 5.62 35.07
CA ARG A 474 -20.15 4.19 34.85
C ARG A 474 -19.63 3.32 35.98
N ASP A 475 -18.40 3.57 36.43
CA ASP A 475 -17.80 2.85 37.54
C ASP A 475 -18.61 3.11 38.82
N ASN A 476 -18.94 4.38 39.11
CA ASN A 476 -19.82 4.75 40.23
C ASN A 476 -21.21 4.10 40.11
N GLY A 477 -21.84 4.11 38.94
CA GLY A 477 -23.15 3.50 38.72
C GLY A 477 -23.17 1.98 38.85
N SER A 478 -22.06 1.30 38.51
CA SER A 478 -21.90 -0.15 38.70
C SER A 478 -21.73 -0.53 40.17
N ASP A 479 -21.05 0.30 40.96
CA ASP A 479 -20.92 0.14 42.41
C ASP A 479 -22.28 0.34 43.11
N TYR A 480 -23.11 1.28 42.65
CA TYR A 480 -24.48 1.45 43.16
C TYR A 480 -25.40 0.24 42.87
N MET A 481 -25.26 -0.41 41.71
CA MET A 481 -26.04 -1.62 41.38
C MET A 481 -25.54 -2.87 42.10
N MET A 482 -24.23 -2.98 42.35
CA MET A 482 -23.67 -4.04 43.20
C MET A 482 -24.11 -3.86 44.66
N ALA A 483 -24.14 -2.62 45.16
CA ALA A 483 -24.62 -2.31 46.51
C ALA A 483 -26.13 -2.57 46.71
N SER A 484 -26.95 -2.50 45.64
CA SER A 484 -28.39 -2.78 45.71
C SER A 484 -28.75 -4.28 45.69
N ASN A 485 -27.83 -5.16 45.29
CA ASN A 485 -28.06 -6.61 45.17
C ASN A 485 -27.55 -7.46 46.35
N GLY A 486 -27.02 -6.83 47.40
CA GLY A 486 -26.86 -7.43 48.73
C GLY A 486 -25.58 -8.25 48.94
N GLU A 487 -24.64 -7.69 49.69
CA GLU A 487 -24.21 -8.21 50.99
C GLU A 487 -23.35 -7.12 51.65
N LYS A 488 -23.71 -6.76 52.89
CA LYS A 488 -22.92 -5.83 53.70
C LYS A 488 -21.73 -6.59 54.24
N ASP A 489 -20.57 -6.46 53.60
CA ASP A 489 -19.30 -6.65 54.27
C ASP A 489 -18.51 -5.34 54.28
N VAL A 490 -18.30 -4.86 55.51
CA VAL A 490 -17.54 -3.67 55.85
C VAL A 490 -16.06 -4.02 55.71
N GLU A 491 -15.49 -3.87 54.53
CA GLU A 491 -14.05 -3.66 54.30
C GLU A 491 -13.76 -3.42 52.81
N SER A 492 -13.64 -2.15 52.39
CA SER A 492 -12.73 -1.71 51.30
C SER A 492 -12.94 -0.23 50.92
N ASP A 493 -12.56 0.68 51.81
CA ASP A 493 -12.51 2.12 51.50
C ASP A 493 -11.27 2.51 50.66
N THR A 494 -10.56 1.53 50.10
CA THR A 494 -9.31 1.71 49.34
C THR A 494 -9.50 1.60 47.82
N SER A 495 -10.58 1.00 47.33
CA SER A 495 -10.81 0.82 45.89
C SER A 495 -11.35 2.08 45.20
N SER A 496 -12.24 2.84 45.86
CA SER A 496 -12.79 4.10 45.32
C SER A 496 -11.75 5.22 45.27
N MET A 497 -10.78 5.22 46.18
CA MET A 497 -9.70 6.21 46.25
C MET A 497 -8.64 6.00 45.14
N ILE A 498 -8.47 4.76 44.66
CA ILE A 498 -7.57 4.44 43.54
C ILE A 498 -8.17 4.88 42.19
N ALA A 499 -9.51 4.86 42.03
CA ALA A 499 -10.19 5.38 40.85
C ALA A 499 -10.09 6.92 40.77
N ARG A 500 -10.32 7.63 41.89
CA ARG A 500 -10.19 9.10 41.97
C ARG A 500 -8.78 9.60 41.62
N ASN A 501 -7.74 8.87 41.98
CA ASN A 501 -6.35 9.26 41.67
C ASN A 501 -5.95 9.09 40.19
N LYS A 502 -6.66 8.30 39.38
CA LYS A 502 -6.28 8.09 37.96
C LYS A 502 -6.72 9.23 37.04
N CYS A 503 -7.86 9.88 37.30
CA CYS A 503 -8.32 11.03 36.51
C CYS A 503 -7.69 12.36 36.97
N GLN A 504 -7.31 12.51 38.25
CA GLN A 504 -6.57 13.70 38.72
C GLN A 504 -5.18 13.85 38.08
N ASN A 505 -4.51 12.75 37.74
CA ASN A 505 -3.20 12.79 37.07
C ASN A 505 -3.24 13.32 35.63
N ILE A 506 -4.41 13.35 34.96
CA ILE A 506 -4.55 13.99 33.63
C ILE A 506 -4.46 15.51 33.75
N PHE A 507 -4.92 16.09 34.88
CA PHE A 507 -4.83 17.52 35.13
C PHE A 507 -3.46 17.99 35.63
N ILE A 508 -2.57 17.07 36.05
CA ILE A 508 -1.23 17.40 36.57
C ILE A 508 -0.15 17.40 35.46
N ILE A 509 -0.49 16.96 34.25
CA ILE A 509 0.43 16.95 33.08
C ILE A 509 0.21 18.16 32.15
N PHE A 510 -0.78 19.03 32.42
CA PHE A 510 -0.88 20.37 31.86
C PHE A 510 -0.20 21.38 32.78
#